data_AF-A0A853FRZ8-F1
#
_entry.id   AF-A0A853FRZ8-F1
#
_cell.length_a   1.000
_cell.length_b   1.000
_cell.length_c   1.000
_cell.angle_alpha   90.00
_cell.angle_beta   90.00
_cell.angle_gamma   90.00
#
_symmetry.space_group_name_H-M   'P 1'
#
loop_
_entity.id
_entity.type
_entity.pdbx_description
1 polymer ?
#
loop_
_entity_poly.entity_id
_entity_poly.type
_entity_poly.pdbx_seq_one_letter_code
_entity_poly.pdbx_strand_id
1 'polypeptide(L)'
;MDVQLRRVSFWVAVLAGTIALASLAITPLRGILIPATAIVAAIAALLFLRMLFSPTYRRGIETADTAMRANKASPRRAIGMRDPEWGLFGGRTGAPALIWLRAILFLGIFPAMLLQAWIGEAIWLWVAGTFVAMELSLMHIALEHA
;
A
#
# COMPACT_ATOMS: atom_id res chain seq x y z
N MET A 1 2.05 -8.12 -18.39
CA MET A 1 1.38 -6.82 -18.14
C MET A 1 1.45 -6.41 -16.67
N ASP A 2 1.14 -7.31 -15.72
CA ASP A 2 1.11 -6.98 -14.29
C ASP A 2 2.47 -6.54 -13.70
N VAL A 3 3.60 -7.02 -14.23
CA VAL A 3 4.93 -6.58 -13.78
C VAL A 3 5.14 -5.09 -14.02
N GLN A 4 4.77 -4.57 -15.20
CA GLN A 4 4.89 -3.14 -15.52
C GLN A 4 3.91 -2.32 -14.68
N LEU A 5 2.66 -2.78 -14.53
CA LEU A 5 1.66 -2.13 -13.69
C LEU A 5 2.16 -1.98 -12.24
N ARG A 6 2.66 -3.07 -11.63
CA ARG A 6 3.21 -3.03 -10.27
C ARG A 6 4.39 -2.07 -10.15
N ARG A 7 5.26 -2.03 -11.17
CA ARG A 7 6.43 -1.13 -11.18
C ARG A 7 5.99 0.34 -11.25
N VAL A 8 5.03 0.67 -12.11
CA VAL A 8 4.49 2.03 -12.23
C VAL A 8 3.80 2.44 -10.94
N SER A 9 2.89 1.60 -10.42
CA SER A 9 2.18 1.87 -9.18
C SER A 9 3.11 1.98 -7.96
N PHE A 10 4.22 1.23 -7.94
CA PHE A 10 5.26 1.39 -6.91
C PHE A 10 5.84 2.81 -6.93
N TRP A 11 6.22 3.30 -8.10
CA TRP A 11 6.72 4.68 -8.25
C TRP A 11 5.65 5.71 -7.92
N VAL A 12 4.38 5.47 -8.25
CA VAL A 12 3.26 6.33 -7.86
C VAL A 12 3.17 6.45 -6.33
N ALA A 13 3.27 5.35 -5.59
CA ALA A 13 3.27 5.36 -4.13
C ALA A 13 4.50 6.08 -3.55
N VAL A 14 5.69 5.87 -4.12
CA VAL A 14 6.91 6.61 -3.74
C VAL A 14 6.76 8.12 -3.97
N LEU A 15 6.26 8.51 -5.14
CA LEU A 15 6.06 9.91 -5.50
C LEU A 15 5.00 10.57 -4.62
N ALA A 16 3.90 9.87 -4.31
CA ALA A 16 2.88 10.37 -3.41
C ALA A 16 3.44 10.68 -2.01
N GLY A 17 4.19 9.74 -1.42
CA GLY A 17 4.82 9.96 -0.12
C GLY A 17 5.86 11.07 -0.13
N THR A 18 6.71 11.11 -1.15
CA THR A 18 7.76 12.14 -1.28
C THR A 18 7.20 13.53 -1.52
N ILE A 19 6.19 13.69 -2.39
CA ILE A 19 5.51 14.97 -2.62
C ILE A 19 4.79 15.44 -1.35
N ALA A 20 4.11 14.53 -0.66
CA ALA A 20 3.45 14.85 0.61
C ALA A 20 4.45 15.38 1.65
N LEU A 21 5.61 14.74 1.83
CA LEU A 21 6.67 15.22 2.73
C LEU A 21 7.32 16.51 2.24
N ALA A 22 7.62 16.62 0.95
CA ALA A 22 8.27 17.80 0.39
C ALA A 22 7.39 19.05 0.51
N SER A 23 6.07 18.90 0.48
CA SER A 23 5.11 20.02 0.64
C SER A 23 5.19 20.72 2.02
N LEU A 24 5.85 20.10 3.00
CA LEU A 24 6.13 20.69 4.30
C LEU A 24 7.17 21.80 4.23
N ALA A 25 8.17 21.63 3.36
CA ALA A 25 9.24 22.60 3.17
C ALA A 25 9.04 23.48 1.93
N ILE A 26 8.32 22.99 0.92
CA ILE A 26 8.20 23.64 -0.39
C ILE A 26 6.74 24.08 -0.61
N THR A 27 6.44 25.31 -0.19
CA THR A 27 5.09 25.92 -0.29
C THR A 27 4.45 25.80 -1.69
N PRO A 28 5.18 25.97 -2.82
CA PRO A 28 4.60 25.81 -4.15
C PRO A 28 3.99 24.43 -4.43
N LEU A 29 4.47 23.36 -3.78
CA LEU A 29 3.91 22.01 -3.97
C LEU A 29 2.49 21.88 -3.42
N ARG A 30 2.04 22.79 -2.54
CA ARG A 30 0.69 22.73 -1.97
C ARG A 30 -0.40 22.87 -3.03
N GLY A 31 -0.14 23.65 -4.09
CA GLY A 31 -1.09 23.84 -5.19
C GLY A 31 -1.36 22.57 -6.02
N ILE A 32 -0.46 21.58 -5.97
CA ILE A 32 -0.60 20.33 -6.73
C ILE A 32 -1.12 19.15 -5.86
N LEU A 33 -1.29 19.33 -4.55
CA LEU A 33 -1.66 18.24 -3.64
C LEU A 33 -3.02 17.63 -3.95
N ILE A 34 -4.04 18.47 -4.17
CA ILE A 34 -5.40 18.02 -4.49
C ILE A 34 -5.43 17.24 -5.82
N PRO A 35 -4.93 17.76 -6.95
CA PRO A 35 -4.94 17.00 -8.20
C PRO A 35 -4.07 15.75 -8.13
N ALA A 36 -2.91 15.80 -7.47
CA ALA A 36 -2.09 14.60 -7.26
C ALA A 36 -2.84 13.54 -6.45
N THR A 37 -3.55 13.94 -5.39
CA THR A 37 -4.35 13.03 -4.57
C THR A 37 -5.45 12.37 -5.39
N ALA A 38 -6.17 13.14 -6.21
CA ALA A 38 -7.22 12.61 -7.09
C ALA A 38 -6.66 11.58 -8.09
N ILE A 39 -5.51 11.85 -8.70
CA ILE A 39 -4.84 10.92 -9.63
C ILE A 39 -4.42 9.63 -8.90
N VAL A 40 -3.76 9.76 -7.74
CA VAL A 40 -3.29 8.60 -6.98
C VAL A 40 -4.47 7.77 -6.48
N ALA A 41 -5.55 8.42 -6.01
CA ALA A 41 -6.77 7.74 -5.58
C ALA A 41 -7.47 7.02 -6.75
N ALA A 42 -7.51 7.61 -7.95
CA ALA A 42 -8.04 6.95 -9.14
C ALA A 42 -7.22 5.73 -9.53
N ILE A 43 -5.88 5.80 -9.46
CA ILE A 43 -4.99 4.65 -9.68
C ILE A 43 -5.30 3.56 -8.66
N ALA A 44 -5.42 3.91 -7.38
CA ALA A 44 -5.74 2.94 -6.34
C ALA A 44 -7.11 2.27 -6.58
N ALA A 45 -8.14 3.05 -6.90
CA ALA A 45 -9.45 2.50 -7.24
C ALA A 45 -9.39 1.54 -8.44
N LEU A 46 -8.61 1.86 -9.48
CA LEU A 46 -8.42 0.97 -10.63
C LEU A 46 -7.69 -0.33 -10.26
N LEU A 47 -6.67 -0.25 -9.39
CA LEU A 47 -5.97 -1.43 -8.88
C LEU A 47 -6.92 -2.30 -8.02
N PHE A 48 -7.70 -1.68 -7.14
CA PHE A 48 -8.72 -2.34 -6.34
C PHE A 48 -9.71 -3.12 -7.21
N LEU A 49 -10.32 -2.42 -8.19
CA LEU A 49 -11.29 -3.03 -9.11
C LEU A 49 -10.66 -4.16 -9.92
N ARG A 50 -9.40 -4.01 -10.36
CA ARG A 50 -8.67 -5.09 -11.05
C ARG A 50 -8.52 -6.32 -10.17
N MET A 51 -8.18 -6.16 -8.89
CA MET A 51 -8.09 -7.29 -7.95
C MET A 51 -9.45 -7.93 -7.70
N LEU A 52 -10.50 -7.11 -7.54
CA LEU A 52 -11.85 -7.58 -7.25
C LEU A 52 -12.44 -8.42 -8.41
N PHE A 53 -12.22 -7.98 -9.64
CA PHE A 53 -12.84 -8.62 -10.82
C PHE A 53 -11.96 -9.69 -11.48
N SER A 54 -10.69 -9.81 -11.11
CA SER A 54 -9.82 -10.81 -11.70
C SER A 54 -9.87 -12.13 -10.93
N PRO A 55 -10.25 -13.25 -11.58
CA PRO A 55 -10.26 -14.57 -10.93
C PRO A 55 -8.89 -15.00 -10.41
N THR A 56 -7.81 -14.60 -11.08
CA THR A 56 -6.44 -14.92 -10.70
C THR A 56 -6.09 -14.31 -9.34
N TYR A 57 -6.37 -13.02 -9.17
CA TYR A 57 -6.10 -12.34 -7.90
C TYR A 57 -6.98 -12.91 -6.78
N ARG A 58 -8.26 -13.20 -7.06
CA ARG A 58 -9.18 -13.77 -6.08
C ARG A 58 -8.72 -15.14 -5.57
N ARG A 59 -8.39 -16.07 -6.47
CA ARG A 59 -7.88 -17.40 -6.12
C ARG A 59 -6.57 -17.31 -5.34
N GLY A 60 -5.64 -16.47 -5.79
CA GLY A 60 -4.38 -16.26 -5.10
C GLY A 60 -4.55 -15.74 -3.67
N ILE A 61 -5.49 -14.81 -3.45
CA ILE A 61 -5.82 -14.30 -2.11
C ILE A 61 -6.46 -15.40 -1.24
N GLU A 62 -7.34 -16.23 -1.79
CA GLU A 62 -7.93 -17.38 -1.08
C GLU A 62 -6.87 -18.42 -0.70
N THR A 63 -5.94 -18.75 -1.60
CA THR A 63 -4.80 -19.63 -1.32
C THR A 63 -3.88 -19.03 -0.25
N ALA A 64 -3.64 -17.72 -0.29
CA ALA A 64 -2.85 -17.05 0.74
C ALA A 64 -3.57 -17.03 2.11
N ASP A 65 -4.87 -16.77 2.16
CA ASP A 65 -5.66 -16.80 3.40
C ASP A 65 -5.66 -18.21 4.03
N THR A 66 -5.81 -19.25 3.20
CA THR A 66 -5.68 -20.64 3.67
C THR A 66 -4.28 -20.94 4.19
N ALA A 67 -3.21 -20.52 3.51
CA ALA A 67 -1.84 -20.66 3.98
C ALA A 67 -1.58 -19.90 5.30
N MET A 68 -2.10 -18.68 5.43
CA MET A 68 -2.04 -17.88 6.65
C MET A 68 -2.73 -18.54 7.85
N ARG A 69 -3.80 -19.31 7.61
CA ARG A 69 -4.56 -20.02 8.65
C ARG A 69 -3.97 -21.38 9.00
N ALA A 70 -3.38 -22.08 8.03
CA ALA A 70 -2.78 -23.40 8.22
C ALA A 70 -1.66 -23.39 9.27
N ASN A 71 -0.93 -22.27 9.40
CA ASN A 71 0.19 -22.14 10.31
C ASN A 71 -0.21 -21.65 11.73
N LYS A 72 -1.50 -21.61 12.06
CA LYS A 72 -1.99 -21.07 13.34
C LYS A 72 -2.58 -22.15 14.23
N ALA A 73 -2.20 -22.12 15.51
CA ALA A 73 -2.83 -22.90 16.58
C ALA A 73 -4.32 -22.57 16.80
N SER A 74 -4.80 -21.43 16.28
CA SER A 74 -6.23 -21.09 16.26
C SER A 74 -6.59 -20.37 14.95
N PRO A 75 -7.65 -20.81 14.23
CA PRO A 75 -8.10 -20.20 12.97
C PRO A 75 -8.48 -18.72 13.10
N ARG A 76 -8.77 -18.23 14.31
CA ARG A 76 -9.23 -16.85 14.58
C ARG A 76 -8.13 -15.91 15.03
N ARG A 77 -6.88 -16.37 15.20
CA ARG A 77 -5.80 -15.49 15.66
C ARG A 77 -5.44 -14.49 14.56
N ALA A 78 -5.58 -13.20 14.83
CA ALA A 78 -5.15 -12.15 13.90
C ALA A 78 -3.64 -12.25 13.63
N ILE A 79 -3.22 -11.96 12.39
CA ILE A 79 -1.81 -11.81 12.05
C ILE A 79 -1.33 -10.52 12.70
N GLY A 80 -0.30 -10.61 13.54
CA GLY A 80 0.29 -9.44 14.14
C GLY A 80 1.05 -8.62 13.09
N MET A 81 1.11 -7.29 13.26
CA MET A 81 1.92 -6.44 12.38
C MET A 81 3.40 -6.84 12.34
N ARG A 82 3.90 -7.49 13.40
CA ARG A 82 5.29 -7.97 13.54
C ARG A 82 5.49 -9.42 13.08
N ASP A 83 4.48 -10.05 12.50
CA ASP A 83 4.62 -11.39 11.96
C ASP A 83 5.68 -11.41 10.84
N PRO A 84 6.72 -12.27 10.94
CA PRO A 84 7.85 -12.26 10.02
C PRO A 84 7.51 -12.77 8.61
N GLU A 85 6.39 -13.48 8.45
CA GLU A 85 5.95 -13.99 7.15
C GLU A 85 4.88 -13.08 6.52
N TRP A 86 3.89 -12.68 7.31
CA TRP A 86 2.65 -12.05 6.81
C TRP A 86 2.39 -10.65 7.37
N GLY A 87 3.21 -10.17 8.30
CA GLY A 87 3.07 -8.86 8.92
C GLY A 87 3.49 -7.72 8.00
N LEU A 88 3.60 -6.51 8.58
CA LEU A 88 4.01 -5.29 7.86
C LEU A 88 5.43 -5.39 7.27
N PHE A 89 6.27 -6.25 7.85
CA PHE A 89 7.61 -6.56 7.37
C PHE A 89 7.73 -7.99 6.82
N GLY A 90 6.59 -8.65 6.59
CA GLY A 90 6.52 -10.07 6.26
C GLY A 90 7.12 -10.40 4.89
N GLY A 91 8.01 -11.40 4.84
CA GLY A 91 8.69 -11.78 3.60
C GLY A 91 7.77 -12.23 2.45
N ARG A 92 6.59 -12.77 2.76
CA ARG A 92 5.61 -13.25 1.75
C ARG A 92 4.74 -12.14 1.15
N THR A 93 4.96 -10.90 1.56
CA THR A 93 4.06 -9.80 1.26
C THR A 93 4.61 -8.81 0.23
N GLY A 94 5.80 -9.07 -0.30
CA GLY A 94 6.42 -8.20 -1.30
C GLY A 94 7.91 -8.43 -1.47
N ALA A 95 8.45 -7.90 -2.56
CA ALA A 95 9.89 -7.69 -2.68
C ALA A 95 10.40 -6.73 -1.58
N PRO A 96 11.69 -6.79 -1.19
CA PRO A 96 12.23 -5.99 -0.08
C PRO A 96 11.92 -4.50 -0.18
N ALA A 97 12.01 -3.91 -1.37
CA ALA A 97 11.70 -2.49 -1.59
C ALA A 97 10.21 -2.15 -1.32
N LEU A 98 9.29 -3.04 -1.69
CA LEU A 98 7.86 -2.86 -1.44
C LEU A 98 7.52 -2.99 0.05
N ILE A 99 8.17 -3.94 0.74
CA ILE A 99 8.02 -4.11 2.18
C ILE A 99 8.40 -2.80 2.91
N TRP A 100 9.57 -2.25 2.59
CA TRP A 100 10.02 -0.98 3.17
C TRP A 100 9.11 0.19 2.82
N LEU A 101 8.72 0.33 1.54
CA LEU A 101 7.81 1.39 1.12
C LEU A 101 6.49 1.35 1.89
N ARG A 102 5.85 0.17 1.95
CA ARG A 102 4.61 -0.03 2.70
C ARG A 102 4.81 0.29 4.18
N ALA A 103 5.88 -0.19 4.79
CA ALA A 103 6.14 0.06 6.20
C ALA A 103 6.32 1.55 6.51
N ILE A 104 7.11 2.27 5.70
CA ILE A 104 7.33 3.70 5.84
C ILE A 104 6.01 4.46 5.69
N LEU A 105 5.26 4.20 4.62
CA LEU A 105 3.99 4.86 4.37
C LEU A 105 2.96 4.56 5.46
N PHE A 106 2.81 3.30 5.85
CA PHE A 106 1.86 2.89 6.88
C PHE A 106 2.21 3.46 8.26
N LEU A 107 3.45 3.33 8.70
CA LEU A 107 3.89 3.87 9.99
C LEU A 107 3.87 5.40 9.99
N GLY A 108 4.10 6.02 8.84
CA GLY A 108 4.04 7.47 8.67
C GLY A 108 2.63 8.06 8.71
N ILE A 109 1.56 7.25 8.63
CA ILE A 109 0.18 7.74 8.80
C ILE A 109 0.02 8.39 10.17
N PHE A 110 0.53 7.77 11.25
CA PHE A 110 0.36 8.30 12.60
C PHE A 110 1.00 9.68 12.81
N PRO A 111 2.29 9.90 12.50
CA PRO A 111 2.87 11.23 12.58
C PRO A 111 2.23 12.20 11.57
N ALA A 112 1.80 11.74 10.39
CA ALA A 112 1.07 12.60 9.45
C ALA A 112 -0.27 13.07 10.03
N MET A 113 -1.04 12.18 10.68
CA MET A 113 -2.29 12.54 11.37
C MET A 113 -2.04 13.51 12.53
N LEU A 114 -1.00 13.28 13.33
CA LEU A 114 -0.64 14.22 14.41
C LEU A 114 -0.29 15.61 13.89
N LEU A 115 0.33 15.66 12.70
CA LEU A 115 0.72 16.91 12.06
C LEU A 115 -0.37 17.44 11.11
N GLN A 116 -1.59 16.88 11.08
CA GLN A 116 -2.64 17.26 10.11
C GLN A 116 -2.90 18.76 10.07
N ALA A 117 -2.89 19.43 11.22
CA ALA A 117 -3.06 20.89 11.31
C ALA A 117 -1.97 21.69 10.58
N TRP A 118 -0.78 21.11 10.40
CA TRP A 118 0.39 21.70 9.75
C TRP A 118 0.56 21.25 8.30
N ILE A 119 0.21 20.00 8.00
CA ILE A 119 0.41 19.37 6.69
C ILE A 119 -0.81 19.50 5.77
N GLY A 120 -1.99 19.80 6.33
CA GLY A 120 -3.23 20.01 5.59
C GLY A 120 -3.54 18.86 4.63
N GLU A 121 -3.81 19.20 3.37
CA GLU A 121 -4.18 18.25 2.31
C GLU A 121 -3.11 17.21 1.98
N ALA A 122 -1.85 17.40 2.40
CA ALA A 122 -0.78 16.44 2.14
C ALA A 122 -1.04 15.07 2.80
N ILE A 123 -1.85 15.04 3.86
CA ILE A 123 -2.24 13.80 4.52
C ILE A 123 -3.02 12.86 3.58
N TRP A 124 -3.88 13.41 2.72
CA TRP A 124 -4.70 12.60 1.82
C TRP A 124 -3.85 11.97 0.73
N LEU A 125 -2.87 12.70 0.22
CA LEU A 125 -1.89 12.15 -0.73
C LEU A 125 -1.07 11.02 -0.08
N TRP A 126 -0.66 11.20 1.18
CA TRP A 126 0.05 10.17 1.94
C TRP A 126 -0.81 8.91 2.13
N VAL A 127 -2.08 9.08 2.53
CA VAL A 127 -3.03 7.97 2.70
C VAL A 127 -3.30 7.26 1.38
N ALA A 128 -3.50 8.00 0.29
CA ALA A 128 -3.71 7.43 -1.04
C ALA A 128 -2.48 6.61 -1.51
N GLY A 129 -1.27 7.15 -1.31
CA GLY A 129 -0.03 6.44 -1.60
C GLY A 129 0.15 5.18 -0.74
N THR A 130 -0.23 5.27 0.55
CA THR A 130 -0.23 4.11 1.45
C THR A 130 -1.18 3.02 0.96
N PHE A 131 -2.39 3.40 0.54
CA PHE A 131 -3.38 2.45 0.02
C PHE A 131 -2.85 1.72 -1.23
N VAL A 132 -2.25 2.44 -2.19
CA VAL A 132 -1.58 1.82 -3.36
C VAL A 132 -0.49 0.83 -2.94
N ALA A 133 0.34 1.16 -1.93
CA ALA A 133 1.38 0.25 -1.45
C ALA A 133 0.81 -1.03 -0.79
N MET A 134 -0.32 -0.92 -0.10
CA MET A 134 -1.05 -2.07 0.46
C MET A 134 -1.61 -2.96 -0.66
N GLU A 135 -2.23 -2.37 -1.68
CA GLU A 135 -2.74 -3.10 -2.85
C GLU A 135 -1.63 -3.82 -3.61
N LEU A 136 -0.48 -3.18 -3.79
CA LEU A 136 0.68 -3.82 -4.41
C LEU A 136 1.17 -5.04 -3.63
N SER A 137 1.10 -4.98 -2.31
CA SER A 137 1.45 -6.12 -1.45
C SER A 137 0.44 -7.25 -1.61
N LEU A 138 -0.86 -6.94 -1.66
CA LEU A 138 -1.91 -7.92 -1.94
C LEU A 138 -1.76 -8.55 -3.33
N MET A 139 -1.46 -7.74 -4.35
CA MET A 139 -1.17 -8.22 -5.70
C MET A 139 0.03 -9.14 -5.74
N HIS A 140 1.08 -8.84 -4.95
CA HIS A 140 2.24 -9.71 -4.83
C HIS A 140 1.87 -11.07 -4.22
N ILE A 141 1.20 -11.03 -3.07
CA ILE A 141 0.72 -12.23 -2.36
C ILE A 141 -0.13 -13.10 -3.30
N ALA A 142 -1.09 -12.49 -3.97
CA ALA A 142 -2.02 -13.19 -4.85
C ALA A 142 -1.29 -13.89 -6.00
N LEU A 143 -0.33 -13.24 -6.63
CA LEU A 143 0.39 -13.81 -7.76
C LEU A 143 1.45 -14.85 -7.37
N GLU A 144 1.96 -14.80 -6.14
CA GLU A 144 2.87 -15.83 -5.62
C GLU A 144 2.12 -17.12 -5.23
N HIS A 145 0.81 -17.03 -4.97
CA HIS A 145 -0.04 -18.12 -4.51
C HIS A 145 -1.15 -18.51 -5.51
N ALA A 146 -1.11 -18.00 -6.74
CA ALA A 146 -2.04 -18.31 -7.83
C ALA A 146 -1.50 -19.43 -8.74
#